data_AF-A0A0B6AYK1-F1
#
_entry.id   AF-A0A0B6AYK1-F1
#
_cell.length_a   1.000
_cell.length_b   1.000
_cell.length_c   1.000
_cell.angle_alpha   90.00
_cell.angle_beta   90.00
_cell.angle_gamma   90.00
#
_symmetry.space_group_name_H-M   'P 1'
#
loop_
_entity.id
_entity.type
_entity.pdbx_description
1 polymer ?
#
loop_
_entity_poly.entity_id
_entity_poly.type
_entity_poly.pdbx_seq_one_letter_code
_entity_poly.pdbx_strand_id
1 'polypeptide(L)'
;MLQDNLILEHYGLNELNFDTIKSYRDRFAEVKPAHPWNALETKEFLYKVGAWGKVRDTHKEGVTLAGLLLFSEERIITEVLPQYFLEYRESKGNEEWTERFTSQDGTWSGNIFDFYFHIHEIVRNSEPQPSIASSLTEVLINMLIHADYNGEGGVILEKQPSHYVFSNPGLLLVPTDSVFSNTVSQLRNPNIVKLFSLLGLCERSGSGLKKVKQNWSLHHYKTPAIDQDVSMHRTVVTLSLSTQERQVSSSEKDTYHTSATDSGNNFKDVEKYQNTPENNVEIDSYNKNNYSYNKGLIEEFKSYNNDVNSFNKEDNCYNNESNLYNNDVNSYINNHNSYNNEQEEDSSNLVNVENIDTKLWDIAALAREKKRLSPNQMEHIILELCKEKPLMLKEFAYLLERTPDGVRNNYLTKLLRKGQLQLKYPNQPNHPKQAYLFNKKDIEK
;
A
#
# COMPACT_ATOMS: atom_id res chain seq x y z
N MET A 1 17.44 5.45 16.01
CA MET A 1 16.51 5.51 14.86
C MET A 1 16.26 4.08 14.39
N LEU A 2 15.00 3.65 14.36
CA LEU A 2 14.62 2.38 13.75
C LEU A 2 14.88 2.48 12.24
N GLN A 3 15.57 1.48 11.69
CA GLN A 3 15.80 1.41 10.25
C GLN A 3 14.63 0.71 9.57
N ASP A 4 14.30 1.13 8.35
CA ASP A 4 13.16 0.61 7.60
C ASP A 4 13.33 -0.86 7.12
N ASN A 5 14.51 -1.44 7.34
CA ASN A 5 14.83 -2.85 7.12
C ASN A 5 14.65 -3.74 8.37
N LEU A 6 14.30 -3.14 9.52
CA LEU A 6 14.02 -3.88 10.74
C LEU A 6 12.92 -4.90 10.48
N ILE A 7 13.17 -6.16 10.83
CA ILE A 7 12.20 -7.25 10.72
C ILE A 7 11.39 -7.27 12.01
N LEU A 8 10.07 -7.15 11.87
CA LEU A 8 9.13 -7.20 12.97
C LEU A 8 8.71 -8.67 13.18
N GLU A 9 9.29 -9.30 14.19
CA GLU A 9 8.92 -10.67 14.55
C GLU A 9 7.45 -10.74 14.93
N HIS A 10 6.78 -11.82 14.53
CA HIS A 10 5.35 -12.05 14.75
C HIS A 10 4.38 -11.16 13.94
N TYR A 11 4.89 -10.20 13.15
CA TYR A 11 4.09 -9.49 12.15
C TYR A 11 4.12 -10.28 10.84
N GLY A 12 3.01 -10.94 10.55
CA GLY A 12 2.78 -11.77 9.38
C GLY A 12 2.09 -11.03 8.23
N LEU A 13 1.56 -11.79 7.28
CA LEU A 13 0.77 -11.21 6.18
C LEU A 13 -0.59 -10.69 6.64
N ASN A 14 -1.10 -11.17 7.78
CA ASN A 14 -2.42 -10.81 8.29
C ASN A 14 -2.47 -9.37 8.81
N GLU A 15 -1.31 -8.82 9.13
CA GLU A 15 -1.10 -7.45 9.59
C GLU A 15 -1.04 -6.45 8.43
N LEU A 16 -1.04 -6.94 7.18
CA LEU A 16 -1.01 -6.11 5.98
C LEU A 16 -2.40 -5.95 5.36
N ASN A 17 -2.70 -4.75 4.90
CA ASN A 17 -3.84 -4.44 4.07
C ASN A 17 -3.63 -5.02 2.65
N PHE A 18 -4.42 -6.04 2.32
CA PHE A 18 -4.31 -6.75 1.04
C PHE A 18 -4.76 -5.91 -0.16
N ASP A 19 -5.65 -4.95 0.01
CA ASP A 19 -6.08 -4.05 -1.07
C ASP A 19 -4.94 -3.11 -1.48
N THR A 20 -4.21 -2.55 -0.50
CA THR A 20 -2.99 -1.77 -0.73
C THR A 20 -1.92 -2.62 -1.44
N ILE A 21 -1.69 -3.86 -1.00
CA ILE A 21 -0.73 -4.78 -1.66
C ILE A 21 -1.14 -5.05 -3.10
N LYS A 22 -2.42 -5.35 -3.34
CA LYS A 22 -2.96 -5.58 -4.68
C LYS A 22 -2.75 -4.36 -5.56
N SER A 23 -3.09 -3.17 -5.08
CA SER A 23 -2.87 -1.89 -5.77
C SER A 23 -1.38 -1.68 -6.12
N TYR A 24 -0.47 -1.96 -5.18
CA TYR A 24 0.97 -1.89 -5.46
C TYR A 24 1.40 -2.88 -6.55
N ARG A 25 0.92 -4.13 -6.50
CA ARG A 25 1.24 -5.16 -7.51
C ARG A 25 0.71 -4.80 -8.89
N ASP A 26 -0.51 -4.29 -8.97
CA ASP A 26 -1.14 -3.86 -10.22
C ASP A 26 -0.31 -2.75 -10.87
N ARG A 27 0.11 -1.74 -10.10
CA ARG A 27 1.00 -0.66 -10.57
C ARG A 27 2.40 -1.14 -10.93
N PHE A 28 2.95 -2.07 -10.15
CA PHE A 28 4.24 -2.67 -10.46
C PHE A 28 4.20 -3.42 -11.80
N ALA A 29 3.13 -4.18 -12.05
CA ALA A 29 2.92 -4.88 -13.31
C ALA A 29 2.68 -3.92 -14.49
N GLU A 30 2.04 -2.78 -14.28
CA GLU A 30 1.87 -1.74 -15.29
C GLU A 30 3.23 -1.15 -15.72
N VAL A 31 4.08 -0.80 -14.75
CA VAL A 31 5.42 -0.25 -15.01
C VAL A 31 6.36 -1.32 -15.59
N LYS A 32 6.19 -2.58 -15.19
CA LYS A 32 7.08 -3.69 -15.56
C LYS A 32 6.29 -4.96 -15.92
N PRO A 33 5.61 -5.01 -17.08
CA PRO A 33 4.69 -6.09 -17.42
C PRO A 33 5.39 -7.45 -17.57
N ALA A 34 6.61 -7.46 -18.12
CA ALA A 34 7.40 -8.67 -18.31
C ALA A 34 8.26 -9.06 -17.09
N HIS A 35 8.08 -8.42 -15.92
CA HIS A 35 8.92 -8.70 -14.78
C HIS A 35 8.63 -10.10 -14.19
N PRO A 36 9.65 -10.93 -13.92
CA PRO A 36 9.44 -12.29 -13.40
C PRO A 36 8.74 -12.31 -12.03
N TRP A 37 8.79 -11.19 -11.30
CA TRP A 37 8.14 -11.09 -9.99
C TRP A 37 6.61 -11.02 -10.06
N ASN A 38 6.03 -10.72 -11.23
CA ASN A 38 4.58 -10.67 -11.40
C ASN A 38 3.92 -12.04 -11.14
N ALA A 39 4.65 -13.13 -11.40
CA ALA A 39 4.21 -14.50 -11.17
C ALA A 39 4.44 -15.02 -9.73
N LEU A 40 5.13 -14.25 -8.87
CA LEU A 40 5.44 -14.70 -7.51
C LEU A 40 4.22 -14.64 -6.59
N GLU A 41 4.15 -15.56 -5.63
CA GLU A 41 3.17 -15.45 -4.54
C GLU A 41 3.42 -14.18 -3.70
N THR A 42 2.39 -13.72 -2.98
CA THR A 42 2.42 -12.44 -2.24
C THR A 42 3.61 -12.31 -1.30
N LYS A 43 3.88 -13.33 -0.47
CA LYS A 43 5.00 -13.29 0.48
C LYS A 43 6.36 -13.20 -0.22
N GLU A 44 6.55 -14.00 -1.26
CA GLU A 44 7.80 -13.99 -2.04
C GLU A 44 7.99 -12.66 -2.77
N PHE A 45 6.93 -12.11 -3.35
CA PHE A 45 6.93 -10.79 -3.94
C PHE A 45 7.34 -9.72 -2.91
N LEU A 46 6.68 -9.68 -1.75
CA LEU A 46 6.99 -8.75 -0.65
C LEU A 46 8.45 -8.88 -0.19
N TYR A 47 8.98 -10.10 -0.13
CA TYR A 47 10.40 -10.33 0.17
C TYR A 47 11.32 -9.75 -0.91
N LYS A 48 11.01 -9.93 -2.19
CA LYS A 48 11.81 -9.38 -3.30
C LYS A 48 11.79 -7.85 -3.31
N VAL A 49 10.65 -7.23 -3.05
CA VAL A 49 10.54 -5.77 -3.05
C VAL A 49 11.09 -5.12 -1.78
N GLY A 50 11.24 -5.88 -0.67
CA GLY A 50 11.85 -5.43 0.58
C GLY A 50 10.85 -5.09 1.70
N ALA A 51 9.59 -5.47 1.53
CA ALA A 51 8.52 -5.33 2.53
C ALA A 51 8.44 -6.53 3.49
N TRP A 52 9.12 -7.62 3.16
CA TRP A 52 9.27 -8.80 4.02
C TRP A 52 10.75 -9.12 4.18
N GLY A 53 11.16 -9.51 5.38
CA GLY A 53 12.55 -9.85 5.70
C GLY A 53 12.68 -11.25 6.28
N LYS A 54 13.85 -11.85 6.09
CA LYS A 54 14.21 -13.16 6.63
C LYS A 54 15.67 -13.17 7.06
N VAL A 55 15.94 -13.53 8.31
CA VAL A 55 17.27 -13.76 8.86
C VAL A 55 17.66 -15.21 8.58
N ARG A 56 18.82 -15.43 7.97
CA ARG A 56 19.26 -16.77 7.53
C ARG A 56 19.61 -17.67 8.71
N ASP A 57 20.28 -17.10 9.71
CA ASP A 57 20.89 -17.89 10.79
C ASP A 57 19.88 -18.30 11.87
N THR A 58 18.79 -17.55 12.02
CA THR A 58 17.82 -17.74 13.12
C THR A 58 16.44 -18.20 12.64
N HIS A 59 16.26 -18.39 11.33
CA HIS A 59 14.95 -18.61 10.68
C HIS A 59 13.87 -17.55 10.96
N LYS A 60 14.21 -16.45 11.64
CA LYS A 60 13.29 -15.35 11.93
C LYS A 60 12.89 -14.65 10.65
N GLU A 61 11.61 -14.42 10.47
CA GLU A 61 11.06 -13.68 9.35
C GLU A 61 9.83 -12.89 9.77
N GLY A 62 9.47 -11.90 8.97
CA GLY A 62 8.34 -11.04 9.23
C GLY A 62 8.30 -9.84 8.30
N VAL A 63 7.27 -9.04 8.47
CA VAL A 63 7.13 -7.74 7.81
C VAL A 63 8.31 -6.84 8.20
N THR A 64 8.89 -6.14 7.23
CA THR A 64 9.90 -5.10 7.54
C THR A 64 9.20 -3.82 7.99
N LEU A 65 9.88 -2.94 8.71
CA LEU A 65 9.31 -1.64 9.07
C LEU A 65 8.84 -0.84 7.83
N ALA A 66 9.54 -0.93 6.69
CA ALA A 66 9.06 -0.39 5.42
C ALA A 66 7.76 -1.06 4.94
N GLY A 67 7.65 -2.38 5.04
CA GLY A 67 6.43 -3.10 4.71
C GLY A 67 5.25 -2.72 5.61
N LEU A 68 5.51 -2.54 6.91
CA LEU A 68 4.53 -2.07 7.88
C LEU A 68 3.99 -0.70 7.45
N LEU A 69 4.90 0.25 7.25
CA LEU A 69 4.57 1.65 6.92
C LEU A 69 3.86 1.83 5.57
N LEU A 70 4.14 0.99 4.57
CA LEU A 70 3.54 1.10 3.24
C LEU A 70 2.26 0.28 3.08
N PHE A 71 2.09 -0.82 3.82
CA PHE A 71 1.05 -1.79 3.51
C PHE A 71 0.16 -2.17 4.69
N SER A 72 0.45 -1.75 5.92
CA SER A 72 -0.41 -2.08 7.07
C SER A 72 -1.53 -1.06 7.27
N GLU A 73 -2.48 -1.36 8.13
CA GLU A 73 -3.43 -0.34 8.61
C GLU A 73 -2.80 0.55 9.68
N GLU A 74 -3.24 1.79 9.79
CA GLU A 74 -2.71 2.77 10.75
C GLU A 74 -2.65 2.22 12.17
N ARG A 75 -3.69 1.49 12.60
CA ARG A 75 -3.75 0.91 13.94
C ARG A 75 -2.56 -0.02 14.19
N ILE A 76 -2.15 -0.79 13.20
CA ILE A 76 -1.02 -1.73 13.28
C ILE A 76 0.30 -0.96 13.21
N ILE A 77 0.37 0.09 12.37
CA ILE A 77 1.55 0.97 12.30
C ILE A 77 1.82 1.61 13.68
N THR A 78 0.79 2.11 14.36
CA THR A 78 0.90 2.79 15.65
C THR A 78 1.22 1.87 16.84
N GLU A 79 1.10 0.54 16.69
CA GLU A 79 1.64 -0.40 17.68
C GLU A 79 3.17 -0.34 17.76
N VAL A 80 3.82 -0.08 16.63
CA VAL A 80 5.29 -0.02 16.51
C VAL A 80 5.78 1.42 16.56
N LEU A 81 5.02 2.36 15.98
CA LEU A 81 5.35 3.77 15.85
C LEU A 81 4.23 4.65 16.42
N PRO A 82 4.16 4.85 17.74
CA PRO A 82 3.04 5.56 18.38
C PRO A 82 2.85 7.01 17.95
N GLN A 83 3.91 7.64 17.44
CA GLN A 83 3.89 9.02 16.94
C GLN A 83 3.60 9.12 15.43
N TYR A 84 3.32 7.99 14.78
CA TYR A 84 2.99 7.95 13.36
C TYR A 84 1.72 8.75 13.09
N PHE A 85 1.84 9.70 12.18
CA PHE A 85 0.73 10.53 11.74
C PHE A 85 0.99 11.08 10.35
N LEU A 86 -0.01 10.98 9.48
CA LEU A 86 -0.03 11.61 8.17
C LEU A 86 -1.20 12.59 8.12
N GLU A 87 -0.95 13.80 7.61
CA GLU A 87 -1.98 14.83 7.47
C GLU A 87 -1.83 15.60 6.16
N TYR A 88 -2.96 15.80 5.50
CA TYR A 88 -3.17 16.84 4.52
C TYR A 88 -4.21 17.82 5.05
N ARG A 89 -3.93 19.12 4.92
CA ARG A 89 -4.86 20.18 5.27
C ARG A 89 -4.82 21.30 4.25
N GLU A 90 -5.99 21.85 3.95
CA GLU A 90 -6.14 22.95 3.00
C GLU A 90 -6.90 24.12 3.61
N SER A 91 -6.41 25.33 3.35
CA SER A 91 -7.14 26.58 3.62
C SER A 91 -7.32 27.37 2.32
N LYS A 92 -8.48 28.03 2.21
CA LYS A 92 -8.81 28.96 1.10
C LYS A 92 -8.44 30.42 1.40
N GLY A 93 -7.60 30.67 2.41
CA GLY A 93 -7.13 32.02 2.79
C GLY A 93 -7.76 32.58 4.07
N ASN A 94 -8.60 31.81 4.74
CA ASN A 94 -9.07 32.09 6.10
C ASN A 94 -8.23 31.26 7.10
N GLU A 95 -8.17 31.65 8.37
CA GLU A 95 -7.47 30.87 9.41
C GLU A 95 -8.13 29.50 9.70
N GLU A 96 -9.26 29.18 9.06
CA GLU A 96 -9.96 27.90 9.18
C GLU A 96 -9.59 26.93 8.05
N TRP A 97 -9.40 25.66 8.43
CA TRP A 97 -9.15 24.55 7.51
C TRP A 97 -10.44 24.13 6.80
N THR A 98 -10.44 24.18 5.47
CA THR A 98 -11.61 23.81 4.65
C THR A 98 -11.64 22.34 4.31
N GLU A 99 -10.48 21.70 4.18
CA GLU A 99 -10.36 20.27 3.94
C GLU A 99 -9.26 19.69 4.82
N ARG A 100 -9.49 18.47 5.32
CA ARG A 100 -8.57 17.75 6.19
C ARG A 100 -8.67 16.26 5.92
N PHE A 101 -7.53 15.62 5.72
CA PHE A 101 -7.40 14.18 5.49
C PHE A 101 -6.26 13.65 6.35
N THR A 102 -6.51 12.61 7.15
CA THR A 102 -5.55 12.15 8.17
C THR A 102 -5.46 10.64 8.23
N SER A 103 -4.32 10.09 8.62
CA SER A 103 -4.17 8.64 8.83
C SER A 103 -5.09 8.08 9.92
N GLN A 104 -5.61 8.92 10.82
CA GLN A 104 -6.40 8.53 11.99
C GLN A 104 -7.92 8.65 11.80
N ASP A 105 -8.40 8.96 10.59
CA ASP A 105 -9.84 9.15 10.36
C ASP A 105 -10.63 7.82 10.31
N GLY A 106 -9.94 6.68 10.21
CA GLY A 106 -10.53 5.33 10.22
C GLY A 106 -11.33 4.98 8.97
N THR A 107 -11.26 5.79 7.91
CA THR A 107 -12.03 5.58 6.66
C THR A 107 -11.21 4.94 5.54
N TRP A 108 -9.91 4.81 5.73
CA TRP A 108 -8.95 4.22 4.80
C TRP A 108 -7.79 3.56 5.56
N SER A 109 -6.84 2.96 4.84
CA SER A 109 -5.73 2.19 5.44
C SER A 109 -4.82 3.04 6.34
N GLY A 110 -4.68 4.33 6.08
CA GLY A 110 -3.80 5.23 6.81
C GLY A 110 -2.31 5.06 6.51
N ASN A 111 -1.92 4.23 5.55
CA ASN A 111 -0.51 3.95 5.22
C ASN A 111 0.10 4.94 4.21
N ILE A 112 1.44 4.92 4.10
CA ILE A 112 2.19 5.83 3.24
C ILE A 112 1.81 5.67 1.76
N PHE A 113 1.56 4.45 1.30
CA PHE A 113 1.31 4.17 -0.11
C PHE A 113 -0.03 4.79 -0.56
N ASP A 114 -1.09 4.52 0.18
CA ASP A 114 -2.42 5.06 -0.13
C ASP A 114 -2.45 6.58 0.09
N PHE A 115 -1.75 7.10 1.11
CA PHE A 115 -1.58 8.54 1.30
C PHE A 115 -0.94 9.20 0.08
N TYR A 116 0.19 8.66 -0.40
CA TYR A 116 0.89 9.20 -1.56
C TYR A 116 -0.04 9.31 -2.77
N PHE A 117 -0.77 8.25 -3.10
CA PHE A 117 -1.64 8.26 -4.29
C PHE A 117 -2.85 9.17 -4.14
N HIS A 118 -3.45 9.25 -2.95
CA HIS A 118 -4.54 10.17 -2.66
C HIS A 118 -4.09 11.63 -2.84
N ILE A 119 -2.98 12.01 -2.22
CA ILE A 119 -2.45 13.39 -2.31
C ILE A 119 -1.95 13.71 -3.71
N HIS A 120 -1.30 12.76 -4.39
CA HIS A 120 -0.85 12.95 -5.76
C HIS A 120 -2.03 13.23 -6.72
N GLU A 121 -3.19 12.59 -6.52
CA GLU A 121 -4.41 12.90 -7.28
C GLU A 121 -4.93 14.31 -6.98
N ILE A 122 -4.97 14.71 -5.71
CA ILE A 122 -5.36 16.08 -5.31
C ILE A 122 -4.43 17.12 -5.95
N VAL A 123 -3.11 16.93 -5.85
CA VAL A 123 -2.12 17.85 -6.44
C VAL A 123 -2.28 17.95 -7.95
N ARG A 124 -2.45 16.81 -8.63
CA ARG A 124 -2.64 16.77 -10.09
C ARG A 124 -3.92 17.48 -10.54
N ASN A 125 -5.01 17.33 -9.78
CA ASN A 125 -6.30 17.91 -10.13
C ASN A 125 -6.42 19.40 -9.75
N SER A 126 -5.68 19.84 -8.73
CA SER A 126 -5.74 21.22 -8.24
C SER A 126 -4.74 22.17 -8.91
N GLU A 127 -3.64 21.67 -9.46
CA GLU A 127 -2.60 22.49 -10.10
C GLU A 127 -2.68 22.39 -11.64
N PRO A 128 -3.14 23.45 -12.33
CA PRO A 128 -3.28 23.42 -13.78
C PRO A 128 -1.94 23.36 -14.53
N GLN A 129 -0.83 23.79 -13.91
CA GLN A 129 0.49 23.77 -14.56
C GLN A 129 1.19 22.43 -14.36
N PRO A 130 1.42 21.61 -15.42
CA PRO A 130 1.99 20.28 -15.26
C PRO A 130 3.39 20.25 -14.63
N SER A 131 4.21 21.27 -14.92
CA SER A 131 5.56 21.40 -14.34
C SER A 131 5.54 21.71 -12.84
N ILE A 132 4.54 22.48 -12.38
CA ILE A 132 4.32 22.76 -10.96
C ILE A 132 3.77 21.51 -10.28
N ALA A 133 2.75 20.86 -10.85
CA ALA A 133 2.19 19.62 -10.32
C ALA A 133 3.25 18.50 -10.19
N SER A 134 4.12 18.35 -11.19
CA SER A 134 5.24 17.40 -11.16
C SER A 134 6.25 17.73 -10.06
N SER A 135 6.55 19.01 -9.85
CA SER A 135 7.47 19.44 -8.80
C SER A 135 6.88 19.28 -7.40
N LEU A 136 5.57 19.52 -7.23
CA LEU A 136 4.85 19.25 -5.98
C LEU A 136 4.87 17.75 -5.66
N THR A 137 4.68 16.91 -6.68
CA THR A 137 4.79 15.44 -6.55
C THR A 137 6.21 15.02 -6.14
N GLU A 138 7.23 15.67 -6.71
CA GLU A 138 8.64 15.43 -6.34
C GLU A 138 8.91 15.81 -4.87
N VAL A 139 8.36 16.92 -4.38
CA VAL A 139 8.52 17.29 -2.96
C VAL A 139 7.69 16.36 -2.05
N LEU A 140 6.49 15.96 -2.46
CA LEU A 140 5.65 14.99 -1.76
C LEU A 140 6.38 13.66 -1.54
N ILE A 141 6.95 13.08 -2.60
CA ILE A 141 7.65 11.80 -2.47
C ILE A 141 8.91 11.96 -1.60
N ASN A 142 9.67 13.05 -1.76
CA ASN A 142 10.86 13.31 -0.95
C ASN A 142 10.52 13.46 0.54
N MET A 143 9.41 14.12 0.86
CA MET A 143 8.91 14.25 2.24
C MET A 143 8.63 12.88 2.87
N LEU A 144 8.03 11.94 2.14
CA LEU A 144 7.69 10.61 2.64
C LEU A 144 8.93 9.70 2.76
N ILE A 145 9.78 9.65 1.73
CA ILE A 145 10.93 8.73 1.73
C ILE A 145 12.04 9.16 2.68
N HIS A 146 12.12 10.44 3.05
CA HIS A 146 13.14 10.98 3.96
C HIS A 146 12.62 11.26 5.38
N ALA A 147 11.34 10.99 5.68
CA ALA A 147 10.77 11.18 7.01
C ALA A 147 11.40 10.25 8.06
N ASP A 148 11.59 10.79 9.26
CA ASP A 148 11.87 10.04 10.48
C ASP A 148 10.56 9.61 11.15
N TYR A 149 10.07 8.41 10.81
CA TYR A 149 8.81 7.91 11.35
C TYR A 149 8.84 7.55 12.85
N ASN A 150 10.00 7.64 13.51
CA ASN A 150 10.12 7.52 14.96
C ASN A 150 10.03 8.91 15.65
N GLY A 151 10.11 10.00 14.89
CA GLY A 151 10.01 11.36 15.40
C GLY A 151 8.57 11.82 15.65
N GLU A 152 8.43 12.95 16.34
CA GLU A 152 7.13 13.54 16.68
C GLU A 152 6.58 14.47 15.59
N GLY A 153 5.28 14.76 15.68
CA GLY A 153 4.61 15.80 14.88
C GLY A 153 4.24 15.38 13.46
N GLY A 154 4.45 14.13 13.07
CA GLY A 154 3.94 13.55 11.82
C GLY A 154 4.41 14.20 10.52
N VAL A 155 4.01 13.60 9.41
CA VAL A 155 4.20 14.13 8.07
C VAL A 155 2.97 14.96 7.68
N ILE A 156 3.17 16.24 7.41
CA ILE A 156 2.10 17.21 7.19
C ILE A 156 2.32 17.92 5.85
N LEU A 157 1.30 17.89 4.99
CA LEU A 157 1.19 18.74 3.81
C LEU A 157 0.09 19.78 4.03
N GLU A 158 0.47 21.05 3.93
CA GLU A 158 -0.45 22.18 4.01
C GLU A 158 -0.56 22.87 2.66
N LYS A 159 -1.79 23.04 2.18
CA LYS A 159 -2.11 23.81 0.99
C LYS A 159 -2.75 25.13 1.37
N GLN A 160 -2.12 26.23 0.97
CA GLN A 160 -2.67 27.58 1.06
C GLN A 160 -2.82 28.16 -0.35
N PRO A 161 -3.58 29.26 -0.53
CA PRO A 161 -3.80 29.82 -1.87
C PRO A 161 -2.51 30.26 -2.57
N SER A 162 -1.50 30.67 -1.80
CA SER A 162 -0.26 31.26 -2.33
C SER A 162 0.95 30.34 -2.21
N HIS A 163 0.85 29.19 -1.53
CA HIS A 163 1.99 28.30 -1.31
C HIS A 163 1.59 26.92 -0.79
N TYR A 164 2.53 25.99 -0.89
CA TYR A 164 2.47 24.68 -0.24
C TYR A 164 3.56 24.57 0.83
N VAL A 165 3.25 23.93 1.95
CA VAL A 165 4.20 23.62 3.03
C VAL A 165 4.25 22.11 3.23
N PHE A 166 5.42 21.53 3.01
CA PHE A 166 5.69 20.11 3.24
C PHE A 166 6.55 20.00 4.49
N SER A 167 6.13 19.19 5.44
CA SER A 167 6.79 19.13 6.73
C SER A 167 6.89 17.71 7.25
N ASN A 168 8.10 17.26 7.53
CA ASN A 168 8.34 15.92 8.04
C ASN A 168 9.32 15.93 9.23
N PRO A 169 9.17 14.95 10.14
CA PRO A 169 10.18 14.69 11.17
C PRO A 169 11.49 14.26 10.51
N GLY A 170 12.59 14.57 11.18
CA GLY A 170 13.96 14.32 10.75
C GLY A 170 14.60 15.54 10.08
N LEU A 171 15.90 15.73 10.37
CA LEU A 171 16.75 16.69 9.69
C LEU A 171 17.29 16.11 8.37
N LEU A 172 17.58 16.94 7.39
CA LEU A 172 18.39 16.61 6.23
C LEU A 172 19.71 15.97 6.64
N LEU A 173 20.10 14.93 5.89
CA LEU A 173 21.37 14.24 6.04
C LEU A 173 22.50 14.89 5.22
N VAL A 174 22.17 15.97 4.50
CA VAL A 174 23.09 16.75 3.68
C VAL A 174 23.00 18.23 4.08
N PRO A 175 24.06 19.03 3.90
CA PRO A 175 24.02 20.46 4.19
C PRO A 175 22.92 21.17 3.39
N THR A 176 22.12 22.01 4.04
CA THR A 176 21.00 22.79 3.48
C THR A 176 21.40 23.54 2.20
N ASP A 177 22.56 24.19 2.24
CA ASP A 177 23.05 25.06 1.16
C ASP A 177 23.34 24.29 -0.13
N SER A 178 23.55 22.97 -0.01
CA SER A 178 23.89 22.08 -1.11
C SER A 178 22.68 21.35 -1.69
N VAL A 179 21.52 21.33 -1.04
CA VAL A 179 20.37 20.48 -1.38
C VAL A 179 19.88 20.69 -2.81
N PHE A 180 19.87 21.94 -3.27
CA PHE A 180 19.40 22.28 -4.62
C PHE A 180 20.46 22.16 -5.72
N SER A 181 21.72 21.92 -5.36
CA SER A 181 22.86 21.86 -6.29
C SER A 181 23.53 20.50 -6.34
N ASN A 182 23.43 19.72 -5.27
CA ASN A 182 24.14 18.47 -5.08
C ASN A 182 23.36 17.31 -5.69
N THR A 183 24.08 16.32 -6.21
CA THR A 183 23.52 15.07 -6.75
C THR A 183 23.65 13.91 -5.76
N VAL A 184 24.35 14.12 -4.64
CA VAL A 184 24.55 13.10 -3.60
C VAL A 184 23.35 13.06 -2.66
N SER A 185 22.63 11.94 -2.66
CA SER A 185 21.52 11.68 -1.73
C SER A 185 21.93 10.63 -0.70
N GLN A 186 21.74 10.94 0.58
CA GLN A 186 21.83 9.96 1.67
C GLN A 186 20.41 9.48 2.02
N LEU A 187 20.20 8.16 1.97
CA LEU A 187 18.88 7.55 2.16
C LEU A 187 18.64 7.25 3.63
N ARG A 188 17.56 7.81 4.20
CA ARG A 188 17.08 7.46 5.54
C ARG A 188 16.32 6.13 5.52
N ASN A 189 15.44 5.96 4.54
CA ASN A 189 14.58 4.78 4.39
C ASN A 189 14.87 4.07 3.05
N PRO A 190 15.96 3.28 2.95
CA PRO A 190 16.37 2.63 1.70
C PRO A 190 15.36 1.63 1.11
N ASN A 191 14.60 0.91 1.93
CA ASN A 191 13.55 0.00 1.46
C ASN A 191 12.32 0.75 0.96
N ILE A 192 11.91 1.82 1.65
CA ILE A 192 10.82 2.71 1.19
C ILE A 192 11.19 3.32 -0.16
N VAL A 193 12.42 3.85 -0.28
CA VAL A 193 12.95 4.38 -1.55
C VAL A 193 12.92 3.30 -2.64
N LYS A 194 13.39 2.09 -2.34
CA LYS A 194 13.34 0.97 -3.29
C LYS A 194 11.90 0.68 -3.74
N LEU A 195 10.95 0.61 -2.81
CA LEU A 195 9.53 0.33 -3.11
C LEU A 195 8.94 1.37 -4.07
N PHE A 196 9.19 2.66 -3.86
CA PHE A 196 8.73 3.71 -4.77
C PHE A 196 9.51 3.77 -6.09
N SER A 197 10.82 3.54 -6.08
CA SER A 197 11.64 3.47 -7.31
C SER A 197 11.22 2.31 -8.22
N LEU A 198 10.77 1.18 -7.65
CA LEU A 198 10.26 0.05 -8.45
C LEU A 198 8.99 0.41 -9.24
N LEU A 199 8.26 1.43 -8.81
CA LEU A 199 7.10 2.00 -9.51
C LEU A 199 7.47 3.19 -10.42
N GLY A 200 8.76 3.52 -10.55
CA GLY A 200 9.21 4.67 -11.35
C GLY A 200 8.87 6.03 -10.74
N LEU A 201 8.56 6.10 -9.44
CA LEU A 201 8.10 7.32 -8.78
C LEU A 201 9.22 8.16 -8.14
N CYS A 202 10.42 7.58 -7.96
CA CYS A 202 11.59 8.33 -7.51
C CYS A 202 12.88 7.80 -8.12
N GLU A 203 13.77 8.71 -8.49
CA GLU A 203 15.11 8.41 -9.00
C GLU A 203 16.17 8.56 -7.90
N ARG A 204 17.22 7.73 -7.92
CA ARG A 204 18.35 7.84 -6.98
C ARG A 204 19.37 8.93 -7.38
N SER A 205 19.08 9.73 -8.40
CA SER A 205 20.02 10.69 -9.01
C SER A 205 20.24 11.96 -8.17
N GLY A 206 19.46 12.17 -7.11
CA GLY A 206 19.50 13.39 -6.29
C GLY A 206 19.09 14.66 -7.05
N SER A 207 18.60 14.51 -8.28
CA SER A 207 18.31 15.64 -9.18
C SER A 207 16.91 16.25 -9.01
N GLY A 208 16.04 15.60 -8.23
CA GLY A 208 14.64 15.98 -8.05
C GLY A 208 14.46 17.42 -7.57
N LEU A 209 15.04 17.77 -6.41
CA LEU A 209 14.93 19.12 -5.86
C LEU A 209 15.63 20.18 -6.73
N LYS A 210 16.67 19.80 -7.48
CA LYS A 210 17.27 20.68 -8.49
C LYS A 210 16.27 21.01 -9.62
N LYS A 211 15.51 20.03 -10.11
CA LYS A 211 14.45 20.23 -11.11
C LYS A 211 13.33 21.12 -10.54
N VAL A 212 12.93 20.91 -9.27
CA VAL A 212 11.96 21.77 -8.57
C VAL A 212 12.41 23.23 -8.57
N LYS A 213 13.67 23.50 -8.17
CA LYS A 213 14.23 24.86 -8.19
C LYS A 213 14.26 25.48 -9.58
N GLN A 214 14.61 24.70 -10.61
CA GLN A 214 14.63 25.17 -12.00
C GLN A 214 13.22 25.55 -12.47
N ASN A 215 12.23 24.71 -12.21
CA ASN A 215 10.84 24.97 -12.57
C ASN A 215 10.30 26.24 -11.87
N TRP A 216 10.60 26.44 -10.58
CA TRP A 216 10.19 27.65 -9.87
C TRP A 216 10.77 28.92 -10.48
N SER A 217 12.06 28.88 -10.83
CA SER A 217 12.72 30.00 -11.51
C SER A 217 12.13 30.30 -12.88
N LEU A 218 11.75 29.26 -13.65
CA LEU A 218 11.11 29.42 -14.97
C LEU A 218 9.75 30.11 -14.88
N HIS A 219 9.01 29.88 -13.80
CA HIS A 219 7.73 30.55 -13.53
C HIS A 219 7.86 31.89 -12.78
N HIS A 220 9.10 32.36 -12.56
CA HIS A 220 9.39 33.59 -11.81
C HIS A 220 8.85 33.60 -10.38
N TYR A 221 8.66 32.43 -9.78
CA TYR A 221 8.25 32.30 -8.39
C TYR A 221 9.41 32.47 -7.42
N LYS A 222 9.11 32.81 -6.17
CA LYS A 222 10.11 32.84 -5.10
C LYS A 222 10.75 31.45 -4.96
N THR A 223 12.08 31.40 -4.91
CA THR A 223 12.84 30.15 -4.79
C THR A 223 12.31 29.28 -3.64
N PRO A 224 12.16 27.96 -3.85
CA PRO A 224 11.81 27.01 -2.79
C PRO A 224 12.67 27.22 -1.54
N ALA A 225 12.03 27.35 -0.39
CA ALA A 225 12.69 27.49 0.89
C ALA A 225 12.76 26.14 1.60
N ILE A 226 13.86 25.89 2.29
CA ILE A 226 14.03 24.73 3.16
C ILE A 226 14.48 25.26 4.52
N ASP A 227 13.66 25.04 5.53
CA ASP A 227 13.92 25.42 6.90
C ASP A 227 14.06 24.16 7.78
N GLN A 228 14.97 24.21 8.75
CA GLN A 228 15.20 23.11 9.68
C GLN A 228 15.10 23.61 11.11
N ASP A 229 14.12 23.06 11.85
CA ASP A 229 14.06 23.26 13.30
C ASP A 229 14.88 22.16 13.97
N VAL A 230 16.07 22.52 14.44
CA VAL A 230 16.98 21.59 15.13
C VAL A 230 16.39 21.13 16.47
N SER A 231 15.59 21.96 17.15
CA SER A 231 15.00 21.61 18.44
C SER A 231 13.88 20.58 18.27
N MET A 232 12.99 20.82 17.32
CA MET A 232 11.87 19.92 16.98
C MET A 232 12.28 18.78 16.04
N HIS A 233 13.55 18.73 15.63
CA HIS A 233 14.06 17.77 14.64
C HIS A 233 13.19 17.69 13.39
N ARG A 234 12.85 18.84 12.82
CA ARG A 234 11.85 18.95 11.75
C ARG A 234 12.42 19.64 10.53
N THR A 235 12.08 19.12 9.34
CA THR A 235 12.40 19.77 8.06
C THR A 235 11.10 20.29 7.45
N VAL A 236 11.14 21.52 6.95
CA VAL A 236 10.03 22.19 6.28
C VAL A 236 10.48 22.63 4.90
N VAL A 237 9.73 22.29 3.87
CA VAL A 237 9.93 22.78 2.50
C VAL A 237 8.73 23.63 2.11
N THR A 238 8.98 24.90 1.80
CA THR A 238 7.94 25.85 1.38
C THR A 238 8.08 26.17 -0.10
N LEU A 239 7.01 25.91 -0.84
CA LEU A 239 6.89 26.18 -2.26
C LEU A 239 5.89 27.30 -2.51
N SER A 240 6.40 28.51 -2.73
CA SER A 240 5.59 29.70 -2.98
C SER A 240 5.15 29.80 -4.43
N LEU A 241 3.89 30.13 -4.66
CA LEU A 241 3.28 30.40 -5.97
C LEU A 241 3.21 31.90 -6.29
N SER A 242 3.75 32.76 -5.43
CA SER A 242 3.83 34.21 -5.69
C SER A 242 5.07 34.54 -6.52
N THR A 243 4.90 35.46 -7.47
CA THR A 243 6.01 35.99 -8.27
C THR A 243 7.00 36.76 -7.39
N GLN A 244 8.28 36.70 -7.73
CA GLN A 244 9.26 37.58 -7.09
C GLN A 244 8.90 39.03 -7.42
N GLU A 245 8.59 39.83 -6.40
CA GLU A 245 8.57 41.27 -6.56
C GLU A 245 9.98 41.70 -6.99
N ARG A 246 10.05 42.27 -8.20
CA ARG A 246 11.26 42.89 -8.69
C ARG A 246 11.53 44.05 -7.74
N GLN A 247 12.48 43.89 -6.81
CA GLN A 247 13.03 45.04 -6.11
C GLN A 247 13.63 45.95 -7.18
N VAL A 248 12.87 46.96 -7.58
CA VAL A 248 13.41 48.10 -8.30
C VAL A 248 14.27 48.79 -7.27
N SER A 249 15.55 48.43 -7.23
CA SER A 249 16.56 49.31 -6.67
C SER A 249 16.45 50.59 -7.49
N SER A 250 15.81 51.61 -6.91
CA SER A 250 15.97 52.99 -7.32
C SER A 250 17.42 53.37 -7.09
N SER A 251 18.31 52.95 -8.00
CA SER A 251 19.63 53.54 -8.11
C SER A 251 19.43 54.93 -8.68
N GLU A 252 19.69 55.91 -7.84
CA GLU A 252 19.73 57.32 -8.14
C GLU A 252 20.48 57.58 -9.45
N LYS A 253 19.90 58.47 -10.26
CA LYS A 253 20.53 58.99 -11.46
C LYS A 253 21.72 59.85 -11.06
N ASP A 254 22.91 59.27 -11.09
CA ASP A 254 24.12 60.09 -11.21
C ASP A 254 24.53 60.22 -12.67
N THR A 255 24.54 61.50 -13.06
CA THR A 255 24.79 62.01 -14.40
C THR A 255 26.29 62.23 -14.53
N TYR A 256 26.97 61.54 -15.44
CA TYR A 256 28.26 62.00 -15.94
C TYR A 256 28.35 61.84 -17.46
N HIS A 257 28.37 62.99 -18.12
CA HIS A 257 28.94 63.18 -19.45
C HIS A 257 30.41 62.78 -19.46
N THR A 258 30.86 61.96 -20.42
CA THR A 258 32.08 62.24 -21.21
C THR A 258 32.02 61.53 -22.55
N SER A 259 32.51 62.21 -23.57
CA SER A 259 32.46 61.99 -25.02
C SER A 259 33.70 61.27 -25.60
N ALA A 260 33.46 60.49 -26.68
CA ALA A 260 34.40 60.05 -27.76
C ALA A 260 35.56 59.11 -27.35
N THR A 261 36.07 58.14 -28.12
CA THR A 261 36.28 57.99 -29.59
C THR A 261 36.38 56.51 -30.01
N ASP A 262 35.87 56.22 -31.21
CA ASP A 262 36.42 55.41 -32.32
C ASP A 262 37.40 54.23 -32.09
N SER A 263 37.04 53.04 -32.59
CA SER A 263 37.86 52.18 -33.49
C SER A 263 37.32 50.75 -33.55
N GLY A 264 37.01 50.29 -34.77
CA GLY A 264 36.43 48.97 -35.03
C GLY A 264 37.40 47.80 -34.96
N ASN A 265 36.84 46.60 -35.04
CA ASN A 265 37.27 45.61 -36.02
C ASN A 265 36.21 44.53 -36.24
N ASN A 266 35.96 44.27 -37.52
CA ASN A 266 35.21 43.15 -38.07
C ASN A 266 35.95 41.83 -37.82
N PHE A 267 35.19 40.75 -37.61
CA PHE A 267 35.50 39.48 -38.27
C PHE A 267 34.19 38.77 -38.63
N LYS A 268 34.00 38.56 -39.94
CA LYS A 268 33.02 37.66 -40.55
C LYS A 268 33.73 36.36 -40.89
N ASP A 269 33.01 35.24 -40.81
CA ASP A 269 33.00 34.07 -41.71
C ASP A 269 31.81 33.20 -41.21
N VAL A 270 30.65 33.06 -41.88
CA VAL A 270 30.32 32.44 -43.18
C VAL A 270 30.83 30.98 -43.21
N GLU A 271 30.02 29.91 -43.22
CA GLU A 271 29.11 29.56 -44.31
C GLU A 271 28.17 28.35 -44.05
N LYS A 272 26.95 28.46 -44.61
CA LYS A 272 26.01 27.51 -45.28
C LYS A 272 25.54 26.15 -44.69
N TYR A 273 24.20 26.12 -44.58
CA TYR A 273 23.20 25.08 -44.86
C TYR A 273 23.58 23.90 -45.78
N GLN A 274 23.13 22.70 -45.38
CA GLN A 274 22.34 21.78 -46.22
C GLN A 274 21.26 21.04 -45.39
N ASN A 275 20.01 21.10 -45.84
CA ASN A 275 18.93 20.15 -45.52
C ASN A 275 19.30 18.78 -46.12
N THR A 276 18.92 17.62 -45.58
CA THR A 276 17.58 16.98 -45.64
C THR A 276 17.57 15.71 -44.73
N PRO A 277 16.43 15.02 -44.52
CA PRO A 277 15.93 14.62 -43.20
C PRO A 277 16.16 13.13 -42.88
N GLU A 278 15.92 12.74 -41.62
CA GLU A 278 15.08 11.58 -41.22
C GLU A 278 15.39 11.13 -39.78
N ASN A 279 14.29 10.72 -39.11
CA ASN A 279 14.20 9.89 -37.91
C ASN A 279 14.33 10.60 -36.54
N ASN A 280 13.29 11.38 -36.23
CA ASN A 280 12.85 11.60 -34.85
C ASN A 280 12.16 10.33 -34.35
N VAL A 281 12.73 9.69 -33.32
CA VAL A 281 12.00 8.77 -32.45
C VAL A 281 11.47 9.61 -31.30
N GLU A 282 10.21 10.04 -31.42
CA GLU A 282 9.39 10.53 -30.33
C GLU A 282 9.13 9.39 -29.34
N ILE A 283 9.47 9.60 -28.06
CA ILE A 283 8.96 8.77 -26.98
C ILE A 283 7.68 9.45 -26.49
N ASP A 284 6.57 9.06 -27.10
CA ASP A 284 5.23 9.44 -26.68
C ASP A 284 4.88 8.79 -25.34
N SER A 285 4.53 9.63 -24.38
CA SER A 285 3.92 9.25 -23.10
C SER A 285 2.46 8.85 -23.35
N TYR A 286 2.22 7.55 -23.48
CA TYR A 286 0.89 6.98 -23.33
C TYR A 286 0.50 6.94 -21.85
N ASN A 287 -0.65 7.54 -21.50
CA ASN A 287 -1.72 6.78 -20.85
C ASN A 287 -3.02 7.59 -20.75
N LYS A 288 -4.02 7.15 -21.52
CA LYS A 288 -5.45 7.22 -21.19
C LYS A 288 -5.83 5.88 -20.56
N ASN A 289 -6.47 5.88 -19.40
CA ASN A 289 -7.85 5.38 -19.25
C ASN A 289 -8.36 5.41 -17.79
N ASN A 290 -9.66 5.65 -17.71
CA ASN A 290 -10.56 5.72 -16.55
C ASN A 290 -10.58 4.45 -15.70
N TYR A 291 -10.89 4.57 -14.40
CA TYR A 291 -11.91 3.74 -13.73
C TYR A 291 -12.52 4.45 -12.52
N SER A 292 -13.84 4.65 -12.57
CA SER A 292 -14.70 4.84 -11.40
C SER A 292 -15.18 3.47 -10.91
N TYR A 293 -15.02 3.16 -9.63
CA TYR A 293 -15.70 2.02 -8.99
C TYR A 293 -16.64 2.55 -7.92
N ASN A 294 -17.95 2.37 -8.14
CA ASN A 294 -18.91 1.93 -7.13
C ASN A 294 -20.30 1.81 -7.77
N LYS A 295 -20.85 0.58 -7.77
CA LYS A 295 -22.29 0.19 -7.70
C LYS A 295 -22.57 -1.07 -8.54
N GLY A 296 -23.00 -2.15 -7.88
CA GLY A 296 -23.83 -3.19 -8.53
C GLY A 296 -23.48 -4.66 -8.22
N LEU A 297 -23.70 -5.14 -6.99
CA LEU A 297 -23.84 -6.58 -6.70
C LEU A 297 -24.95 -6.88 -5.67
N ILE A 298 -26.11 -6.21 -5.79
CA ILE A 298 -27.30 -6.48 -4.94
C ILE A 298 -28.59 -6.62 -5.79
N GLU A 299 -28.53 -7.18 -7.00
CA GLU A 299 -29.77 -7.41 -7.80
C GLU A 299 -29.92 -8.80 -8.44
N GLU A 300 -29.22 -9.84 -7.97
CA GLU A 300 -29.40 -11.21 -8.50
C GLU A 300 -30.21 -12.18 -7.62
N PHE A 301 -30.94 -11.66 -6.61
CA PHE A 301 -31.98 -12.43 -5.93
C PHE A 301 -33.36 -11.90 -6.30
N LYS A 302 -33.78 -12.11 -7.56
CA LYS A 302 -35.19 -12.07 -8.01
C LYS A 302 -35.30 -12.56 -9.46
N SER A 303 -35.44 -13.87 -9.65
CA SER A 303 -36.58 -14.48 -10.37
C SER A 303 -36.31 -15.95 -10.66
N TYR A 304 -37.34 -16.75 -10.41
CA TYR A 304 -37.46 -18.15 -10.82
C TYR A 304 -38.10 -18.23 -12.22
N ASN A 305 -37.76 -19.33 -12.92
CA ASN A 305 -38.42 -19.98 -14.07
C ASN A 305 -38.24 -19.41 -15.49
N ASN A 306 -37.43 -20.09 -16.32
CA ASN A 306 -37.91 -21.04 -17.35
C ASN A 306 -36.75 -21.65 -18.17
N ASP A 307 -36.69 -22.98 -18.14
CA ASP A 307 -36.40 -23.99 -19.17
C ASP A 307 -35.50 -23.78 -20.43
N VAL A 308 -34.70 -24.84 -20.64
CA VAL A 308 -34.16 -25.48 -21.87
C VAL A 308 -32.75 -25.12 -22.39
N ASN A 309 -31.85 -26.11 -22.17
CA ASN A 309 -30.71 -26.62 -22.97
C ASN A 309 -29.84 -25.69 -23.83
N SER A 310 -28.52 -25.74 -23.60
CA SER A 310 -27.60 -26.39 -24.56
C SER A 310 -26.22 -26.69 -23.96
N PHE A 311 -25.69 -27.85 -24.36
CA PHE A 311 -24.34 -28.35 -24.13
C PHE A 311 -23.28 -27.54 -24.90
N ASN A 312 -22.10 -27.32 -24.30
CA ASN A 312 -20.84 -27.91 -24.81
C ASN A 312 -19.64 -27.71 -23.86
N LYS A 313 -18.82 -28.78 -23.80
CA LYS A 313 -17.45 -28.91 -23.25
C LYS A 313 -16.49 -27.90 -23.92
N GLU A 314 -15.34 -27.49 -23.35
CA GLU A 314 -14.15 -28.30 -23.05
C GLU A 314 -13.20 -27.63 -22.03
N ASP A 315 -12.56 -28.50 -21.25
CA ASP A 315 -11.23 -28.53 -20.62
C ASP A 315 -10.43 -27.24 -20.31
N ASN A 316 -9.98 -27.18 -19.04
CA ASN A 316 -8.55 -27.03 -18.75
C ASN A 316 -8.20 -27.51 -17.33
N CYS A 317 -7.47 -28.62 -17.28
CA CYS A 317 -6.64 -29.05 -16.15
C CYS A 317 -5.40 -28.16 -16.05
N TYR A 318 -4.97 -27.79 -14.84
CA TYR A 318 -3.58 -27.94 -14.39
C TYR A 318 -3.53 -27.81 -12.86
N ASN A 319 -2.99 -28.83 -12.19
CA ASN A 319 -2.56 -28.76 -10.81
C ASN A 319 -1.41 -29.76 -10.59
N ASN A 320 -0.49 -29.38 -9.71
CA ASN A 320 0.72 -30.03 -9.18
C ASN A 320 2.06 -29.61 -9.80
N GLU A 321 3.17 -29.51 -9.07
CA GLU A 321 3.56 -29.89 -7.68
C GLU A 321 4.91 -29.17 -7.40
N SER A 322 5.30 -28.73 -6.20
CA SER A 322 5.88 -29.48 -5.07
C SER A 322 6.79 -28.46 -4.31
N ASN A 323 6.85 -28.37 -2.98
CA ASN A 323 7.75 -29.17 -2.16
C ASN A 323 7.45 -29.04 -0.65
N LEU A 324 7.75 -30.12 0.07
CA LEU A 324 7.70 -30.30 1.53
C LEU A 324 8.92 -29.70 2.25
N TYR A 325 8.80 -29.43 3.56
CA TYR A 325 9.71 -29.92 4.62
C TYR A 325 9.00 -29.92 5.98
N ASN A 326 9.31 -30.93 6.79
CA ASN A 326 8.68 -31.35 8.05
C ASN A 326 9.25 -30.63 9.31
N ASN A 327 8.37 -30.55 10.32
CA ASN A 327 8.51 -30.69 11.78
C ASN A 327 9.77 -30.19 12.52
N ASP A 328 9.53 -29.34 13.53
CA ASP A 328 9.87 -29.68 14.92
C ASP A 328 8.96 -28.95 15.93
N VAL A 329 8.94 -29.49 17.15
CA VAL A 329 7.82 -29.56 18.10
C VAL A 329 7.94 -28.56 19.27
N ASN A 330 6.75 -28.15 19.76
CA ASN A 330 6.37 -27.64 21.09
C ASN A 330 6.42 -26.14 21.45
N SER A 331 5.29 -25.76 22.07
CA SER A 331 5.02 -24.67 23.02
C SER A 331 4.63 -23.32 22.37
N TYR A 332 3.54 -22.63 22.73
CA TYR A 332 2.69 -22.64 23.91
C TYR A 332 1.23 -22.38 23.51
N ILE A 333 0.30 -23.10 24.13
CA ILE A 333 -1.11 -22.71 24.20
C ILE A 333 -1.18 -21.54 25.19
N ASN A 334 -1.62 -20.37 24.72
CA ASN A 334 -2.22 -19.36 25.60
C ASN A 334 -3.60 -19.02 25.06
N ASN A 335 -4.58 -19.64 25.69
CA ASN A 335 -5.98 -19.27 25.62
C ASN A 335 -6.14 -17.87 26.24
N HIS A 336 -6.62 -16.92 25.45
CA HIS A 336 -7.33 -15.76 25.98
C HIS A 336 -8.62 -15.57 25.18
N ASN A 337 -9.69 -16.17 25.71
CA ASN A 337 -11.02 -15.58 25.63
C ASN A 337 -11.15 -14.58 26.77
N SER A 338 -11.71 -13.41 26.49
CA SER A 338 -12.19 -12.45 27.49
C SER A 338 -13.68 -12.18 27.26
N TYR A 339 -14.50 -12.77 28.14
CA TYR A 339 -15.72 -12.33 28.86
C TYR A 339 -16.59 -11.17 28.30
N ASN A 340 -17.93 -11.20 28.36
CA ASN A 340 -18.86 -11.58 29.45
C ASN A 340 -20.06 -12.43 28.94
N ASN A 341 -20.43 -13.57 29.55
CA ASN A 341 -21.12 -13.90 30.83
C ASN A 341 -22.66 -13.76 30.83
N GLU A 342 -23.34 -14.92 30.83
CA GLU A 342 -24.54 -15.21 31.63
C GLU A 342 -24.40 -16.63 32.22
N GLN A 343 -24.88 -16.79 33.45
CA GLN A 343 -24.66 -17.91 34.37
C GLN A 343 -25.43 -19.17 33.97
N GLU A 344 -24.80 -20.34 34.10
CA GLU A 344 -25.39 -21.55 34.72
C GLU A 344 -24.30 -22.61 34.98
N GLU A 345 -24.52 -23.39 36.04
CA GLU A 345 -23.64 -24.37 36.66
C GLU A 345 -23.27 -25.53 35.72
N ASP A 346 -21.99 -25.94 35.63
CA ASP A 346 -21.64 -27.37 35.75
C ASP A 346 -20.12 -27.64 35.73
N SER A 347 -19.63 -28.35 36.74
CA SER A 347 -18.23 -28.82 36.85
C SER A 347 -17.91 -30.03 35.95
N SER A 348 -18.87 -30.47 35.14
CA SER A 348 -18.80 -31.58 34.19
C SER A 348 -18.37 -31.16 32.77
N ASN A 349 -18.34 -29.85 32.46
CA ASN A 349 -18.13 -29.35 31.08
C ASN A 349 -16.65 -29.28 30.62
N LEU A 350 -15.68 -29.14 31.53
CA LEU A 350 -14.27 -28.98 31.15
C LEU A 350 -13.68 -30.24 30.50
N VAL A 351 -14.07 -31.44 30.98
CA VAL A 351 -13.62 -32.73 30.43
C VAL A 351 -14.25 -32.99 29.05
N ASN A 352 -15.45 -32.48 28.78
CA ASN A 352 -16.11 -32.64 27.49
C ASN A 352 -15.54 -31.71 26.41
N VAL A 353 -15.15 -30.47 26.76
CA VAL A 353 -14.63 -29.50 25.79
C VAL A 353 -13.25 -29.93 25.25
N GLU A 354 -12.34 -30.40 26.12
CA GLU A 354 -11.03 -30.90 25.69
C GLU A 354 -11.15 -32.12 24.76
N ASN A 355 -12.10 -33.02 25.05
CA ASN A 355 -12.30 -34.27 24.29
C ASN A 355 -12.95 -34.05 22.91
N ILE A 356 -13.75 -32.99 22.77
CA ILE A 356 -14.35 -32.59 21.50
C ILE A 356 -13.31 -31.95 20.57
N ASP A 357 -12.44 -31.09 21.10
CA ASP A 357 -11.41 -30.43 20.31
C ASP A 357 -10.35 -31.43 19.80
N THR A 358 -9.97 -32.43 20.60
CA THR A 358 -9.09 -33.52 20.15
C THR A 358 -9.73 -34.34 19.03
N LYS A 359 -11.03 -34.65 19.14
CA LYS A 359 -11.76 -35.41 18.12
C LYS A 359 -11.87 -34.66 16.79
N LEU A 360 -12.15 -33.35 16.83
CA LEU A 360 -12.18 -32.51 15.63
C LEU A 360 -10.81 -32.42 14.98
N TRP A 361 -9.74 -32.34 15.79
CA TRP A 361 -8.37 -32.34 15.31
C TRP A 361 -8.04 -33.63 14.55
N ASP A 362 -8.42 -34.78 15.10
CA ASP A 362 -8.17 -36.09 14.50
C ASP A 362 -8.92 -36.29 13.17
N ILE A 363 -10.20 -35.86 13.10
CA ILE A 363 -11.00 -35.93 11.86
C ILE A 363 -10.32 -35.14 10.73
N ALA A 364 -9.74 -33.99 11.06
CA ALA A 364 -9.09 -33.12 10.09
C ALA A 364 -7.63 -33.50 9.77
N ALA A 365 -7.04 -34.50 10.45
CA ALA A 365 -5.63 -34.87 10.30
C ALA A 365 -5.23 -35.16 8.85
N LEU A 366 -6.08 -35.88 8.11
CA LEU A 366 -5.81 -36.23 6.71
C LEU A 366 -5.68 -35.00 5.80
N ALA A 367 -6.41 -33.90 6.10
CA ALA A 367 -6.32 -32.64 5.37
C ALA A 367 -5.00 -31.89 5.61
N ARG A 368 -4.43 -32.03 6.82
CA ARG A 368 -3.15 -31.42 7.18
C ARG A 368 -1.96 -32.20 6.62
N GLU A 369 -1.97 -33.52 6.75
CA GLU A 369 -0.87 -34.39 6.30
C GLU A 369 -0.66 -34.37 4.78
N LYS A 370 -1.74 -34.23 4.00
CA LYS A 370 -1.66 -34.22 2.54
C LYS A 370 -1.81 -32.81 1.99
N LYS A 371 -0.76 -32.32 1.30
CA LYS A 371 -0.81 -31.01 0.61
C LYS A 371 -1.89 -30.95 -0.47
N ARG A 372 -2.13 -32.06 -1.18
CA ARG A 372 -3.22 -32.19 -2.18
C ARG A 372 -4.17 -33.33 -1.81
N LEU A 373 -5.44 -33.00 -1.59
CA LEU A 373 -6.53 -33.95 -1.43
C LEU A 373 -7.44 -33.89 -2.65
N SER A 374 -8.09 -35.01 -2.96
CA SER A 374 -9.20 -34.97 -3.92
C SER A 374 -10.36 -34.12 -3.35
N PRO A 375 -11.10 -33.38 -4.20
CA PRO A 375 -12.22 -32.57 -3.74
C PRO A 375 -13.27 -33.35 -2.94
N ASN A 376 -13.56 -34.59 -3.33
CA ASN A 376 -14.53 -35.44 -2.65
C ASN A 376 -14.08 -35.82 -1.23
N GLN A 377 -12.78 -36.08 -1.03
CA GLN A 377 -12.24 -36.38 0.30
C GLN A 377 -12.29 -35.15 1.21
N MET A 378 -11.98 -33.97 0.68
CA MET A 378 -12.07 -32.72 1.45
C MET A 378 -13.52 -32.39 1.82
N GLU A 379 -14.46 -32.56 0.89
CA GLU A 379 -15.90 -32.41 1.15
C GLU A 379 -16.37 -33.39 2.24
N HIS A 380 -15.91 -34.64 2.22
CA HIS A 380 -16.25 -35.63 3.24
C HIS A 380 -15.75 -35.22 4.64
N ILE A 381 -14.49 -34.79 4.76
CA ILE A 381 -13.91 -34.31 6.03
C ILE A 381 -14.72 -33.13 6.59
N ILE A 382 -15.06 -32.15 5.74
CA ILE A 382 -15.86 -30.98 6.14
C ILE A 382 -17.24 -31.41 6.68
N LEU A 383 -17.88 -32.40 6.06
CA LEU A 383 -19.16 -32.92 6.52
C LEU A 383 -19.03 -33.66 7.85
N GLU A 384 -18.00 -34.47 8.05
CA GLU A 384 -17.74 -35.15 9.33
C GLU A 384 -17.50 -34.16 10.47
N LEU A 385 -16.72 -33.10 10.23
CA LEU A 385 -16.52 -32.02 11.21
C LEU A 385 -17.84 -31.33 11.59
N CYS A 386 -18.68 -31.02 10.59
CA CYS A 386 -20.00 -30.41 10.80
C CYS A 386 -21.02 -31.32 11.49
N LYS A 387 -20.82 -32.65 11.49
CA LYS A 387 -21.65 -33.60 12.25
C LYS A 387 -21.35 -33.56 13.75
N GLU A 388 -20.11 -33.29 14.11
CA GLU A 388 -19.66 -33.19 15.50
C GLU A 388 -20.04 -31.84 16.12
N LYS A 389 -19.82 -30.74 15.40
CA LYS A 389 -20.11 -29.40 15.89
C LYS A 389 -20.39 -28.42 14.73
N PRO A 390 -21.29 -27.44 14.90
CA PRO A 390 -21.38 -26.29 14.00
C PRO A 390 -20.07 -25.50 14.01
N LEU A 391 -19.48 -25.29 12.84
CA LEU A 391 -18.17 -24.62 12.72
C LEU A 391 -18.27 -23.35 11.88
N MET A 392 -17.56 -22.32 12.32
CA MET A 392 -17.34 -21.08 11.59
C MET A 392 -16.28 -21.28 10.51
N LEU A 393 -16.25 -20.39 9.52
CA LEU A 393 -15.25 -20.44 8.46
C LEU A 393 -13.81 -20.42 8.99
N LYS A 394 -13.55 -19.58 10.00
CA LYS A 394 -12.24 -19.48 10.64
C LYS A 394 -11.81 -20.78 11.32
N GLU A 395 -12.76 -21.53 11.88
CA GLU A 395 -12.50 -22.81 12.55
C GLU A 395 -12.18 -23.90 11.52
N PHE A 396 -12.87 -23.91 10.38
CA PHE A 396 -12.49 -24.79 9.26
C PHE A 396 -11.10 -24.48 8.72
N ALA A 397 -10.77 -23.21 8.53
CA ALA A 397 -9.46 -22.78 8.06
C ALA A 397 -8.35 -23.27 8.99
N TYR A 398 -8.57 -23.15 10.30
CA TYR A 398 -7.68 -23.63 11.34
C TYR A 398 -7.53 -25.16 11.34
N LEU A 399 -8.64 -25.90 11.42
CA LEU A 399 -8.62 -27.38 11.53
C LEU A 399 -8.01 -28.04 10.29
N LEU A 400 -8.27 -27.50 9.10
CA LEU A 400 -7.83 -28.06 7.82
C LEU A 400 -6.47 -27.52 7.37
N GLU A 401 -5.89 -26.52 8.06
CA GLU A 401 -4.72 -25.74 7.63
C GLU A 401 -4.87 -25.25 6.17
N ARG A 402 -5.96 -24.53 5.89
CA ARG A 402 -6.25 -23.96 4.57
C ARG A 402 -6.76 -22.53 4.71
N THR A 403 -6.67 -21.76 3.62
CA THR A 403 -7.15 -20.38 3.62
C THR A 403 -8.69 -20.33 3.74
N PRO A 404 -9.26 -19.39 4.51
CA PRO A 404 -10.71 -19.22 4.64
C PRO A 404 -11.42 -19.12 3.29
N ASP A 405 -10.89 -18.34 2.35
CA ASP A 405 -11.48 -18.17 1.02
C ASP A 405 -11.35 -19.43 0.17
N GLY A 406 -10.21 -20.14 0.28
CA GLY A 406 -10.02 -21.42 -0.40
C GLY A 406 -11.05 -22.45 0.06
N VAL A 407 -11.32 -22.53 1.36
CA VAL A 407 -12.33 -23.45 1.91
C VAL A 407 -13.75 -23.03 1.52
N ARG A 408 -14.05 -21.73 1.61
CA ARG A 408 -15.35 -21.16 1.25
C ARG A 408 -15.69 -21.43 -0.21
N ASN A 409 -14.84 -20.98 -1.13
CA ASN A 409 -15.14 -20.96 -2.56
C ASN A 409 -15.09 -22.35 -3.19
N ASN A 410 -14.15 -23.20 -2.76
CA ASN A 410 -13.95 -24.50 -3.40
C ASN A 410 -14.86 -25.60 -2.85
N TYR A 411 -15.30 -25.51 -1.59
CA TYR A 411 -16.03 -26.60 -0.92
C TYR A 411 -17.33 -26.13 -0.27
N LEU A 412 -17.29 -25.18 0.67
CA LEU A 412 -18.48 -24.83 1.47
C LEU A 412 -19.61 -24.26 0.60
N THR A 413 -19.31 -23.42 -0.38
CA THR A 413 -20.31 -22.90 -1.34
C THR A 413 -20.95 -24.04 -2.14
N LYS A 414 -20.18 -25.06 -2.51
CA LYS A 414 -20.72 -26.23 -3.24
C LYS A 414 -21.60 -27.09 -2.34
N LEU A 415 -21.18 -27.34 -1.09
CA LEU A 415 -21.95 -28.13 -0.13
C LEU A 415 -23.25 -27.43 0.31
N LEU A 416 -23.26 -26.09 0.39
CA LEU A 416 -24.48 -25.30 0.58
C LEU A 416 -25.42 -25.43 -0.62
N ARG A 417 -24.90 -25.34 -1.86
CA ARG A 417 -25.70 -25.53 -3.09
C ARG A 417 -26.26 -26.94 -3.22
N LYS A 418 -25.50 -27.95 -2.79
CA LYS A 418 -25.94 -29.36 -2.71
C LYS A 418 -26.92 -29.62 -1.55
N GLY A 419 -27.19 -28.63 -0.69
CA GLY A 419 -28.08 -28.79 0.46
C GLY A 419 -27.51 -29.64 1.60
N GLN A 420 -26.25 -30.06 1.54
CA GLN A 420 -25.60 -30.91 2.55
C GLN A 420 -25.14 -30.11 3.78
N LEU A 421 -24.97 -28.79 3.61
CA LEU A 421 -24.75 -27.83 4.69
C LEU A 421 -25.86 -26.77 4.69
N GLN A 422 -26.05 -26.12 5.83
CA GLN A 422 -26.90 -24.93 5.96
C GLN A 422 -26.19 -23.87 6.82
N LEU A 423 -26.56 -22.60 6.63
CA LEU A 423 -26.07 -21.50 7.46
C LEU A 423 -26.88 -21.39 8.75
N LYS A 424 -26.21 -21.04 9.86
CA LYS A 424 -26.87 -20.81 11.16
C LYS A 424 -27.84 -19.63 11.12
N TYR A 425 -27.48 -18.59 10.37
CA TYR A 425 -28.30 -17.40 10.16
C TYR A 425 -28.50 -17.18 8.65
N PRO A 426 -29.46 -17.88 8.01
CA PRO A 426 -29.67 -17.82 6.56
C PRO A 426 -30.03 -16.43 6.05
N ASN A 427 -30.78 -15.65 6.83
CA ASN A 427 -31.26 -14.32 6.46
C ASN A 427 -30.22 -13.21 6.71
N GLN A 428 -29.08 -13.56 7.30
CA GLN A 428 -28.03 -12.61 7.68
C GLN A 428 -26.65 -13.22 7.32
N PRO A 429 -26.25 -13.19 6.03
CA PRO A 429 -25.05 -13.87 5.56
C PRO A 429 -23.78 -13.39 6.28
N ASN A 430 -23.72 -12.11 6.67
CA ASN A 430 -22.58 -11.48 7.36
C ASN A 430 -22.70 -11.47 8.89
N HIS A 431 -23.56 -12.30 9.49
CA HIS A 431 -23.73 -12.34 10.94
C HIS A 431 -22.39 -12.72 11.63
N PRO A 432 -21.94 -12.02 12.69
CA PRO A 432 -20.63 -12.26 13.32
C PRO A 432 -20.50 -13.65 13.94
N LYS A 433 -21.61 -14.32 14.27
CA LYS A 433 -21.64 -15.71 14.76
C LYS A 433 -22.08 -16.72 13.68
N GLN A 434 -21.89 -16.40 12.40
CA GLN A 434 -22.25 -17.29 11.30
C GLN A 434 -21.43 -18.59 11.34
N ALA A 435 -22.11 -19.72 11.31
CA ALA A 435 -21.53 -21.05 11.30
C ALA A 435 -22.24 -21.94 10.27
N TYR A 436 -21.55 -22.96 9.80
CA TYR A 436 -22.08 -23.98 8.92
C TYR A 436 -22.56 -25.16 9.77
N LEU A 437 -23.74 -25.69 9.45
CA LEU A 437 -24.32 -26.85 10.11
C LEU A 437 -24.50 -27.97 9.10
N PHE A 438 -24.28 -29.21 9.55
CA PHE A 438 -24.66 -30.39 8.78
C PHE A 438 -26.18 -30.42 8.56
N ASN A 439 -26.61 -30.63 7.32
CA ASN A 439 -28.02 -30.77 6.99
C ASN A 439 -28.31 -32.24 6.64
N LYS A 440 -29.15 -32.90 7.44
CA LYS A 440 -29.42 -34.34 7.36
C LYS A 440 -30.43 -34.72 6.25
N LYS A 441 -30.79 -33.79 5.36
CA LYS A 441 -31.96 -33.92 4.48
C LYS A 441 -31.85 -34.86 3.29
N ASP A 442 -30.70 -35.49 2.99
CA ASP A 442 -30.56 -36.37 1.81
C ASP A 442 -29.74 -37.65 2.07
N ILE A 443 -30.10 -38.46 3.09
CA ILE A 443 -29.57 -39.84 3.21
C ILE A 443 -30.67 -40.90 3.02
N GLU A 444 -31.94 -40.51 2.88
CA GLU A 444 -33.04 -41.44 2.54
C GLU A 444 -33.68 -41.05 1.21
N LYS A 445 -33.07 -41.47 0.10
CA LYS A 445 -33.76 -41.76 -1.16
C LYS A 445 -33.01 -42.80 -1.97
#